data_AF-A0A920KUU2-F1
#
_entry.id   AF-A0A920KUU2-F1
#
_cell.length_a   1.000
_cell.length_b   1.000
_cell.length_c   1.000
_cell.angle_alpha   90.00
_cell.angle_beta   90.00
_cell.angle_gamma   90.00
#
_symmetry.space_group_name_H-M   'P 1'
#
loop_
_entity.id
_entity.type
_entity.pdbx_description
1 polymer ?
#
loop_
_entity_poly.entity_id
_entity_poly.type
_entity_poly.pdbx_seq_one_letter_code
_entity_poly.pdbx_strand_id
1 'polypeptide(L)'
;MTESIFPNLRMRRLRQSAFIRDLVQEQRLHSSDLIWPIFVCEGENITEDVASMPDVKRYSIDRIVELARTATELNIPAIALFPKTPES
;
A
#
# COMPACT_ATOMS: atom_id res chain seq x y z
N MET A 1 -9.70 15.48 -40.24
CA MET A 1 -9.74 14.38 -39.25
C MET A 1 -11.19 14.04 -39.03
N THR A 2 -11.62 12.85 -39.46
CA THR A 2 -12.99 12.38 -39.25
C THR A 2 -13.09 11.79 -37.85
N GLU A 3 -13.97 12.34 -37.01
CA GLU A 3 -14.23 11.74 -35.70
C GLU A 3 -14.80 10.33 -35.87
N SER A 4 -14.20 9.35 -35.17
CA SER A 4 -14.72 8.00 -35.14
C SER A 4 -15.90 7.95 -34.18
N ILE A 5 -17.10 7.89 -34.73
CA ILE A 5 -18.37 7.79 -33.99
C ILE A 5 -18.82 6.32 -33.88
N PHE A 6 -19.70 6.06 -32.91
CA PHE A 6 -20.41 4.78 -32.83
C PHE A 6 -21.19 4.53 -34.15
N PRO A 7 -21.22 3.31 -34.70
CA PRO A 7 -20.76 2.03 -34.15
C PRO A 7 -19.31 1.65 -34.50
N ASN A 8 -18.58 2.50 -35.23
CA ASN A 8 -17.22 2.23 -35.68
C ASN A 8 -16.23 2.31 -34.51
N LEU A 9 -16.37 3.30 -33.63
CA LEU A 9 -15.67 3.38 -32.36
C LEU A 9 -16.49 2.71 -31.25
N ARG A 10 -15.96 1.63 -30.66
CA ARG A 10 -16.59 0.93 -29.53
C ARG A 10 -15.54 0.64 -28.47
N MET A 11 -15.40 1.54 -27.49
CA MET A 11 -14.46 1.37 -26.38
C MET A 11 -14.68 0.08 -25.57
N ARG A 12 -15.89 -0.49 -25.62
CA ARG A 12 -16.17 -1.79 -25.01
C ARG A 12 -15.39 -2.94 -25.64
N ARG A 13 -14.92 -2.85 -26.89
CA ARG A 13 -14.09 -3.89 -27.54
C ARG A 13 -12.82 -4.16 -26.74
N LEU A 14 -12.19 -3.11 -26.20
CA LEU A 14 -11.00 -3.21 -25.34
C LEU A 14 -11.29 -3.75 -23.93
N ARG A 15 -12.56 -3.96 -23.58
CA ARG A 15 -12.98 -4.42 -22.24
C ARG A 15 -13.60 -5.82 -22.26
N GLN A 16 -13.62 -6.49 -23.41
CA GLN A 16 -14.35 -7.75 -23.63
C GLN A 16 -13.81 -8.93 -22.83
N SER A 17 -12.51 -8.97 -22.54
CA SER A 17 -11.86 -10.06 -21.80
C SER A 17 -10.80 -9.51 -20.85
N ALA A 18 -10.38 -10.33 -19.88
CA ALA A 18 -9.29 -9.98 -18.98
C ALA A 18 -7.99 -9.69 -19.75
N PHE A 19 -7.59 -10.58 -20.68
CA PHE A 19 -6.36 -10.42 -21.44
C PHE A 19 -6.28 -9.10 -22.23
N ILE A 20 -7.40 -8.64 -22.83
CA ILE A 20 -7.40 -7.39 -23.59
C ILE A 20 -7.23 -6.21 -22.64
N ARG A 21 -7.90 -6.23 -21.49
CA ARG A 21 -7.75 -5.18 -20.47
C ARG A 21 -6.31 -5.12 -19.94
N ASP A 22 -5.70 -6.27 -19.68
CA ASP A 22 -4.31 -6.34 -19.21
C ASP A 22 -3.32 -5.79 -20.26
N LEU A 23 -3.60 -6.00 -21.56
CA LEU A 23 -2.79 -5.48 -22.67
C LEU A 23 -2.88 -3.95 -22.79
N VAL A 24 -4.07 -3.37 -22.58
CA VAL A 24 -4.29 -1.92 -22.72
C VAL A 24 -4.22 -1.13 -21.42
N GLN A 25 -3.95 -1.78 -20.29
CA GLN A 25 -3.87 -1.14 -18.98
C GLN A 25 -2.72 -0.13 -18.93
N GLU A 26 -3.05 1.12 -18.59
CA GLU A 26 -2.11 2.24 -18.59
C GLU A 26 -1.27 2.31 -17.32
N GLN A 27 -1.83 1.91 -16.17
CA GLN A 27 -1.19 2.05 -14.86
C GLN A 27 -1.15 0.70 -14.14
N ARG A 28 0.00 0.35 -13.57
CA ARG A 28 0.18 -0.84 -12.73
C ARG A 28 0.70 -0.40 -11.37
N LEU A 29 0.25 -1.08 -10.33
CA LEU A 29 0.76 -0.92 -8.97
C LEU A 29 1.65 -2.12 -8.64
N HIS A 30 2.85 -1.86 -8.14
CA HIS A 30 3.80 -2.86 -7.67
C HIS A 30 4.12 -2.62 -6.18
N SER A 31 4.61 -3.64 -5.47
CA SER A 31 5.02 -3.48 -4.07
C SER A 31 6.10 -2.40 -3.87
N SER A 32 6.91 -2.16 -4.90
CA SER A 32 7.90 -1.06 -4.93
C SER A 32 7.29 0.34 -4.86
N ASP A 33 6.00 0.47 -5.12
CA ASP A 33 5.30 1.76 -5.09
C ASP A 33 4.71 2.05 -3.70
N LEU A 34 4.82 1.09 -2.77
CA LEU A 34 4.24 1.16 -1.43
C LEU A 34 5.25 1.70 -0.41
N ILE A 35 4.75 2.50 0.54
CA ILE A 35 5.45 2.87 1.76
C ILE A 35 4.59 2.37 2.92
N TRP A 36 5.18 1.74 3.93
CA TRP A 36 4.45 1.23 5.09
C TRP A 36 4.62 2.15 6.31
N PRO A 37 3.58 2.91 6.72
CA PRO A 37 3.60 3.69 7.95
C PRO A 37 3.53 2.79 9.19
N ILE A 38 4.43 3.00 10.14
CA ILE A 38 4.46 2.27 11.42
C ILE A 38 4.48 3.29 12.57
N PHE A 39 3.64 3.04 13.57
CA PHE A 39 3.58 3.85 14.79
C PHE A 39 4.49 3.26 15.87
N VAL A 40 5.31 4.11 16.47
CA VAL A 40 6.32 3.72 17.46
C VAL A 40 5.93 4.24 18.83
N CYS A 41 6.07 3.42 19.87
CA CYS A 41 5.96 3.84 21.26
C CYS A 41 7.21 3.46 22.06
N GLU A 42 7.42 4.15 23.18
CA GLU A 42 8.46 3.78 24.15
C GLU A 42 8.08 2.52 24.91
N GLY A 43 9.10 1.82 25.41
CA GLY A 43 9.00 0.57 26.16
C GLY A 43 9.67 -0.60 25.45
N GLU A 44 9.41 -1.81 25.95
CA GLU A 44 10.02 -3.06 25.45
C GLU A 44 8.92 -4.10 25.27
N ASN A 45 8.94 -4.80 24.13
CA ASN A 45 7.96 -5.84 23.79
C ASN A 45 6.49 -5.37 23.88
N ILE A 46 6.22 -4.13 23.44
CA ILE A 46 4.88 -3.53 23.47
C ILE A 46 4.20 -3.67 22.13
N THR A 47 2.90 -3.96 22.18
CA THR A 47 2.00 -3.90 21.04
C THR A 47 0.66 -3.36 21.52
N GLU A 48 0.32 -2.13 21.11
CA GLU A 48 -0.91 -1.44 21.48
C GLU A 48 -1.80 -1.25 20.26
N ASP A 49 -3.08 -1.63 20.35
CA ASP A 49 -4.03 -1.36 19.27
C ASP A 49 -4.39 0.13 19.18
N VAL A 50 -4.53 0.64 17.96
CA VAL A 50 -5.01 2.00 17.71
C VAL A 50 -6.52 1.95 17.52
N ALA A 51 -7.29 2.28 18.56
CA ALA A 51 -8.76 2.14 18.56
C ALA A 51 -9.48 2.81 17.37
N SER A 52 -8.95 3.93 16.85
CA SER A 52 -9.53 4.63 15.69
C SER A 52 -9.13 4.04 14.34
N MET A 53 -8.15 3.13 14.30
CA MET A 53 -7.60 2.52 13.10
C MET A 53 -7.57 0.99 13.30
N PRO A 54 -8.67 0.28 12.97
CA PRO A 54 -8.71 -1.17 13.07
C PRO A 54 -7.51 -1.82 12.36
N ASP A 55 -6.97 -2.88 12.96
CA ASP A 55 -5.79 -3.64 12.51
C ASP A 55 -4.45 -2.87 12.50
N VAL A 56 -4.46 -1.59 12.89
CA VAL A 56 -3.25 -0.80 13.07
C VAL A 56 -2.83 -0.82 14.54
N LYS A 57 -1.54 -1.07 14.76
CA LYS A 57 -0.95 -1.15 16.10
C LYS A 57 0.25 -0.22 16.23
N ARG A 58 0.54 0.15 17.46
CA ARG A 58 1.80 0.80 17.86
C ARG A 58 2.72 -0.26 18.42
N TYR A 59 3.99 -0.17 18.07
CA TYR A 59 5.00 -1.14 18.45
C TYR A 59 6.14 -0.45 19.19
N SER A 60 6.72 -1.15 20.15
CA SER A 60 8.01 -0.76 20.71
C SER A 60 9.13 -0.93 19.67
N ILE A 61 10.26 -0.24 19.90
CA ILE A 61 11.38 -0.19 18.94
C ILE A 61 11.92 -1.59 18.61
N ASP A 62 11.99 -2.49 19.60
CA ASP A 62 12.45 -3.87 19.42
C ASP A 62 11.57 -4.66 18.44
N ARG A 63 10.25 -4.48 18.49
CA ARG A 63 9.30 -5.16 17.61
C ARG A 63 9.30 -4.64 16.17
N ILE A 64 9.69 -3.38 15.96
CA ILE A 64 9.76 -2.78 14.62
C ILE A 64 10.79 -3.48 13.75
N VAL A 65 11.88 -4.01 14.33
CA VAL A 65 12.91 -4.75 13.58
C VAL A 65 12.32 -6.00 12.92
N GLU A 66 11.40 -6.69 13.59
CA GLU A 66 10.69 -7.84 13.04
C GLU A 66 9.77 -7.41 11.87
N LEU A 67 9.04 -6.31 12.04
CA LEU A 67 8.19 -5.75 10.98
C LEU A 67 8.99 -5.30 9.75
N ALA A 68 10.18 -4.73 9.97
CA ALA A 68 11.06 -4.33 8.88
C ALA A 68 11.56 -5.52 8.04
N ARG A 69 11.80 -6.67 8.70
CA ARG A 69 12.08 -7.92 7.99
C ARG A 69 10.90 -8.35 7.12
N THR A 70 9.69 -8.34 7.68
CA THR A 70 8.46 -8.65 6.91
C THR A 70 8.28 -7.69 5.73
N ALA A 71 8.53 -6.39 5.91
CA ALA A 71 8.45 -5.41 4.83
C ALA A 71 9.39 -5.76 3.67
N THR A 72 10.61 -6.21 4.00
CA THR A 72 11.61 -6.66 3.03
C THR A 72 11.15 -7.92 2.29
N GLU A 73 10.61 -8.91 3.01
CA GLU A 73 10.06 -10.15 2.42
C GLU A 73 8.90 -9.86 1.45
N LEU A 74 8.13 -8.80 1.70
CA LEU A 74 7.03 -8.34 0.84
C LEU A 74 7.46 -7.41 -0.30
N ASN A 75 8.76 -7.13 -0.45
CA ASN A 75 9.34 -6.17 -1.41
C ASN A 75 8.82 -4.73 -1.24
N ILE A 76 8.53 -4.31 -0.01
CA ILE A 76 8.18 -2.92 0.31
C ILE A 76 9.49 -2.15 0.56
N PRO A 77 9.80 -1.10 -0.23
CA PRO A 77 11.12 -0.46 -0.20
C PRO A 77 11.32 0.49 0.97
N ALA A 78 10.26 0.98 1.61
CA ALA A 78 10.36 2.02 2.62
C ALA A 78 9.32 1.88 3.75
N ILE A 79 9.76 2.27 4.95
CA ILE A 79 8.94 2.39 6.15
C ILE A 79 8.96 3.84 6.61
N ALA A 80 7.78 4.38 6.93
CA ALA A 80 7.64 5.70 7.51
C ALA A 80 7.33 5.58 9.00
N LEU A 81 8.22 6.09 9.86
CA LEU A 81 8.10 5.97 11.32
C LEU A 81 7.40 7.19 11.92
N PHE A 82 6.39 6.93 12.76
CA PHE A 82 5.63 7.97 13.47
C PHE A 82 5.63 7.72 14.99
N PRO A 83 6.36 8.53 15.79
CA PRO A 83 6.46 8.32 17.22
C PRO A 83 5.21 8.82 17.98
N LYS A 84 4.82 8.08 19.03
CA LYS A 84 3.91 8.52 20.10
C LYS A 84 4.78 9.11 21.21
N THR A 85 4.92 10.44 21.21
CA THR A 85 5.65 11.16 22.26
C THR A 85 4.87 11.07 23.59
N PRO A 86 5.54 10.86 24.74
CA PRO A 86 4.89 10.99 26.04
C PRO A 86 4.30 12.39 26.23
N GLU A 87 3.17 12.50 26.92
CA GLU A 87 2.65 13.79 27.37
C GLU A 87 3.64 14.36 28.40
N SER A 88 4.12 15.59 28.14
CA SER A 88 5.06 16.32 29.01
C SER A 88 4.39 16.85 30.26
#